data_AF-A0A8T4JF81-F1
#
_entry.id   AF-A0A8T4JF81-F1
#
_cell.length_a   1.000
_cell.length_b   1.000
_cell.length_c   1.000
_cell.angle_alpha   90.00
_cell.angle_beta   90.00
_cell.angle_gamma   90.00
#
_symmetry.space_group_name_H-M   'P 1'
#
loop_
_entity.id
_entity.type
_entity.pdbx_description
1 polymer ?
#
loop_
_entity_poly.entity_id
_entity_poly.type
_entity_poly.pdbx_seq_one_letter_code
_entity_poly.pdbx_strand_id
1 'polypeptide(L)' 'MDDKLKRDTEALLFASGRAMSEEALCNILNAFPKDIKRVLKELHDEYRERDAALMIFQEGEAWKMLVRDAHIPVVQRV' A
#
# COMPACT_ATOMS: atom_id res chain seq x y z
N MET A 1 -12.10 3.82 14.22
CA MET A 1 -10.74 3.42 14.63
C MET A 1 -9.94 2.92 13.42
N ASP A 2 -10.59 2.24 12.47
CA ASP A 2 -9.98 1.74 11.22
C ASP A 2 -9.43 2.80 10.26
N ASP A 3 -10.07 3.97 10.16
CA ASP A 3 -9.61 5.01 9.22
C ASP A 3 -8.22 5.59 9.52
N LYS A 4 -7.79 5.56 10.79
CA LYS A 4 -6.44 6.02 11.13
C LYS A 4 -5.40 4.99 10.69
N LEU A 5 -5.64 3.71 11.01
CA LEU A 5 -4.73 2.63 10.64
C LEU A 5 -4.56 2.52 9.13
N LYS A 6 -5.66 2.69 8.38
CA LYS A 6 -5.63 2.71 6.92
C LYS A 6 -4.78 3.86 6.36
N ARG A 7 -5.03 5.09 6.82
CA ARG A 7 -4.25 6.27 6.39
C ARG A 7 -2.77 6.17 6.75
N ASP A 8 -2.45 5.66 7.94
CA ASP A 8 -1.06 5.49 8.35
C ASP A 8 -0.37 4.40 7.53
N THR A 9 -1.08 3.31 7.22
CA THR A 9 -0.57 2.23 6.35
C THR A 9 -0.30 2.74 4.94
N GLU A 10 -1.24 3.48 4.36
CA GLU A 10 -1.08 4.14 3.05
C GLU A 10 0.13 5.08 3.04
N ALA A 11 0.27 5.92 4.07
CA ALA A 11 1.38 6.85 4.22
C ALA A 11 2.74 6.12 4.30
N LEU A 12 2.82 5.00 5.03
CA LEU A 12 4.04 4.20 5.10
C LEU A 12 4.40 3.57 3.75
N LEU A 13 3.43 2.99 3.03
CA LEU A 13 3.65 2.39 1.71
C LEU A 13 4.09 3.42 0.67
N PHE A 14 3.56 4.65 0.76
CA PHE A 14 3.97 5.75 -0.10
C PHE A 14 5.39 6.23 0.24
N ALA A 15 5.68 6.47 1.53
CA ALA A 15 6.96 7.01 1.98
C ALA A 15 8.13 6.02 1.87
N SER A 16 7.86 4.71 1.95
CA SER A 16 8.92 3.70 1.92
C SER A 16 9.64 3.62 0.57
N GLY A 17 8.92 3.91 -0.53
CA GLY A 17 9.40 3.70 -1.90
C GLY A 17 9.79 2.25 -2.23
N ARG A 18 9.53 1.30 -1.31
CA ARG A 18 9.95 -0.11 -1.39
C ARG A 18 8.91 -1.02 -0.76
N ALA A 19 8.99 -2.30 -1.07
CA ALA A 19 8.12 -3.31 -0.46
C ALA A 19 8.30 -3.36 1.07
N MET A 20 7.19 -3.37 1.80
CA MET A 20 7.12 -3.50 3.25
C MET A 20 6.39 -4.80 3.61
N SER A 21 6.97 -5.60 4.49
CA SER A 21 6.30 -6.79 5.01
C SER A 21 5.15 -6.41 5.95
N GLU A 22 4.16 -7.29 6.04
CA GLU A 22 3.07 -7.15 7.01
C GLU A 22 3.61 -7.07 8.45
N GLU A 23 4.65 -7.84 8.77
CA GLU A 23 5.33 -7.79 10.07
C GLU A 23 5.93 -6.42 10.38
N ALA A 24 6.60 -5.80 9.40
CA ALA A 24 7.18 -4.46 9.57
C ALA A 24 6.08 -3.41 9.83
N LEU A 25 4.96 -3.50 9.09
CA LEU A 25 3.81 -2.63 9.29
C LEU A 25 3.17 -2.83 10.68
N CYS A 26 3.01 -4.07 11.13
CA CYS A 26 2.53 -4.37 12.48
C CYS A 26 3.42 -3.74 13.56
N ASN A 27 4.73 -3.87 13.41
CA ASN A 27 5.71 -3.35 14.37
C ASN A 27 5.70 -1.81 14.43
N ILE A 28 5.67 -1.13 13.27
CA ILE A 28 5.69 0.33 13.21
C ILE A 28 4.37 0.92 13.73
N LEU A 29 3.23 0.33 13.34
CA LEU A 29 1.90 0.84 13.66
C LEU A 29 1.36 0.33 15.00
N ASN A 30 2.10 -0.56 15.68
CA ASN A 30 1.68 -1.26 16.89
C ASN A 30 0.26 -1.86 16.74
N ALA A 31 0.06 -2.60 15.65
CA ALA A 31 -1.23 -3.14 15.22
C ALA A 31 -1.17 -4.67 15.09
N PHE A 32 -2.33 -5.32 15.20
CA PHE A 32 -2.40 -6.77 15.05
C PHE A 32 -2.32 -7.19 13.57
N PRO A 33 -1.72 -8.36 13.26
CA PRO A 33 -1.61 -8.85 11.89
C PRO A 33 -2.95 -8.94 11.14
N LYS A 34 -4.03 -9.30 11.84
CA LYS A 34 -5.37 -9.36 11.25
C LYS A 34 -5.86 -8.00 10.73
N ASP A 35 -5.53 -6.92 11.44
CA ASP A 35 -6.01 -5.58 11.13
C ASP A 35 -5.20 -5.00 9.97
N ILE A 36 -3.88 -5.23 9.97
CA ILE A 36 -2.99 -4.87 8.85
C ILE A 36 -3.39 -5.63 7.58
N LYS A 37 -3.62 -6.94 7.64
CA LYS A 37 -4.07 -7.74 6.48
C LYS A 37 -5.38 -7.20 5.89
N ARG A 38 -6.34 -6.88 6.76
CA ARG A 38 -7.62 -6.31 6.34
C ARG A 38 -7.43 -4.95 5.66
N VAL A 39 -6.69 -4.04 6.29
CA VAL A 39 -6.40 -2.71 5.75
C VAL A 39 -5.66 -2.77 4.41
N LEU A 40 -4.67 -3.64 4.27
CA LEU A 40 -3.92 -3.82 3.03
C LEU A 40 -4.83 -4.31 1.89
N LYS A 41 -5.73 -5.24 2.19
CA LYS A 41 -6.73 -5.71 1.24
C LYS A 41 -7.72 -4.61 0.85
N GLU A 42 -8.24 -3.87 1.83
CA GLU A 42 -9.13 -2.72 1.58
C GLU A 42 -8.45 -1.68 0.67
N LEU A 43 -7.20 -1.29 0.97
CA LEU A 43 -6.44 -0.35 0.14
C LEU A 43 -6.19 -0.90 -1.27
N HIS A 44 -5.81 -2.18 -1.39
CA HIS A 44 -5.63 -2.82 -2.68
C HIS A 44 -6.89 -2.73 -3.55
N ASP A 45 -8.04 -3.07 -2.98
CA ASP A 45 -9.31 -3.08 -3.69
C ASP A 45 -9.75 -1.64 -4.03
N GLU A 46 -9.59 -0.68 -3.11
CA GLU A 46 -9.90 0.74 -3.35
C GLU A 46 -9.06 1.34 -4.49
N TYR A 47 -7.75 1.10 -4.51
CA TYR A 47 -6.87 1.60 -5.57
C TYR A 47 -7.10 0.88 -6.90
N ARG A 48 -7.61 -0.35 -6.87
CA ARG A 48 -8.00 -1.08 -8.07
C ARG A 48 -9.30 -0.54 -8.67
N GLU A 49 -10.30 -0.23 -7.85
CA GLU A 49 -11.62 0.24 -8.28
C GLU A 49 -11.63 1.71 -8.71
N ARG A 50 -10.81 2.57 -8.09
CA ARG A 50 -10.79 4.01 -8.38
C ARG A 50 -10.16 4.43 -9.71
N ASP A 51 -9.63 3.49 -10.50
CA ASP A 51 -8.80 3.78 -11.68
C ASP A 51 -7.71 4.84 -11.39
N ALA A 52 -7.10 4.75 -10.20
CA ALA A 52 -6.10 5.71 -9.75
C ALA A 52 -4.78 5.53 -10.52
N ALA A 53 -3.99 6.61 -10.63
CA ALA A 53 -2.67 6.56 -11.28
C ALA A 53 -1.64 5.69 -10.51
N LEU A 54 -1.92 5.42 -9.25
CA LEU A 54 -1.15 4.53 -8.38
C LEU A 54 -1.91 3.23 -8.16
N MET A 55 -1.19 2.21 -7.73
CA MET A 55 -1.72 0.91 -7.32
C MET A 55 -0.97 0.40 -6.11
N ILE A 56 -1.67 -0.38 -5.29
CA ILE A 56 -1.04 -1.17 -4.22
C ILE A 56 -0.80 -2.56 -4.80
N PHE A 57 0.44 -3.06 -4.69
CA PHE A 57 0.86 -4.34 -5.23
C PHE A 57 1.40 -5.24 -4.14
N GLN A 58 0.99 -6.51 -4.17
CA GLN A 58 1.49 -7.55 -3.28
C GLN A 58 2.60 -8.36 -3.97
N GLU A 59 3.76 -8.43 -3.33
CA GLU A 59 4.92 -9.22 -3.74
C GLU A 59 5.24 -10.23 -2.63
N GLY A 60 4.68 -11.44 -2.74
CA GLY A 60 4.75 -12.43 -1.65
C GLY A 60 4.02 -11.94 -0.39
N GLU A 61 4.75 -11.80 0.71
CA GLU A 61 4.24 -11.28 1.99
C GLU A 61 4.50 -9.77 2.18
N ALA A 62 5.02 -9.11 1.14
CA ALA A 62 5.32 -7.69 1.17
C ALA A 62 4.38 -6.89 0.25
N TRP A 63 4.19 -5.63 0.61
CA TRP A 63 3.27 -4.72 -0.06
C TRP A 63 4.02 -3.45 -0.45
N LYS A 64 3.75 -2.93 -1.65
CA LYS A 64 4.34 -1.69 -2.16
C LYS A 64 3.31 -0.86 -2.89
N MET A 65 3.48 0.46 -2.84
CA MET A 65 2.76 1.38 -3.71
C MET A 65 3.58 1.64 -4.97
N LEU A 66 2.94 1.51 -6.14
CA LEU A 66 3.57 1.64 -7.44
C LEU A 66 2.73 2.53 -8.37
N VAL A 67 3.37 3.07 -9.40
CA VAL A 67 2.67 3.69 -10.53
C VAL A 67 2.02 2.60 -11.37
N ARG A 68 0.77 2.80 -11.78
CA ARG A 68 0.07 1.87 -12.68
C ARG A 68 0.77 1.82 -14.04
N ASP A 69 0.83 0.64 -14.64
CA ASP A 69 1.47 0.38 -15.93
C ASP A 69 1.08 1.39 -17.02
N ALA A 70 -0.19 1.81 -17.04
CA ALA A 70 -0.72 2.81 -17.98
C ALA A 70 0.01 4.17 -17.95
N HIS A 71 0.65 4.52 -16.83
CA HIS A 71 1.35 5.80 -16.65
C HIS A 71 2.88 5.67 -16.69
N ILE A 72 3.43 4.46 -16.80
CA ILE A 72 4.88 4.21 -16.89
C ILE A 72 5.56 5.06 -17.98
N PRO A 73 5.01 5.18 -19.21
CA PRO A 73 5.65 5.99 -20.27
C PRO A 73 5.76 7.50 -19.94
N VAL A 74 4.93 7.98 -19.01
CA VAL A 74 4.92 9.39 -18.59
C VAL A 74 5.93 9.60 -17.47
N VAL A 75 5.93 8.73 -16.45
CA VAL A 75 6.81 8.88 -15.27
C VAL A 75 8.28 8.58 -15.57
N GLN A 76 8.60 7.80 -16.60
CA GLN A 76 9.99 7.56 -17.03
C GLN A 76 10.70 8.78 -17.62
N ARG A 77 10.01 9.92 -17.75
CA ARG A 77 10.57 11.16 -18.32
C ARG A 77 11.21 12.07 -17.27
N VAL A 78 11.23 11.65 -16.00
CA VAL A 78 11.71 12.42 -14.84
C VAL A 78 12.92 11.73 -14.21
#